data_AF-A0A956LMN1-F1
#
_entry.id   AF-A0A956LMN1-F1
#
_cell.length_a   1.000
_cell.length_b   1.000
_cell.length_c   1.000
_cell.angle_alpha   90.00
_cell.angle_beta   90.00
_cell.angle_gamma   90.00
#
_symmetry.space_group_name_H-M   'P 1'
#
loop_
_entity.id
_entity.type
_entity.pdbx_description
1 polymer ?
#
loop_
_entity_poly.entity_id
_entity_poly.type
_entity_poly.pdbx_seq_one_letter_code
_entity_poly.pdbx_strand_id
1 'polypeptide(L)'
;GGCVPGTEGCACDGGQCDDGLTCVDGVCGVVAPSCGDGLVDDGEECDDGQNGDQDDGCTDLCQTPACGDGFTQGSLGEQCDQGNGNSDGGACTLACQLAVCGDGLVLQGEEECDDGNGSDTDACVACKAASCGDGFVWAGQEECDDGNNNDADDCANNCMINQPVGVDACGYPEDGPWIQISYKGKEGYPSTSPTWTYSNTPGYGEPEWTHPNYNWPVINALGDIPVEEAKIGGAAVIGPSDRLRLMLGFLSLQSYDYATVCVTGRSVSVGSGVYADIWNPPMGCGDEVFLSHSWEVHTDGVSIGTCFVPGGSLQAVEVDPTGGSSTLALQTLRLTLHGAVY
;
A
#
# COMPACT_ATOMS: atom_id res chain seq x y z
N GLY A 1 39.59 -74.76 -31.36
CA GLY A 1 39.30 -74.46 -29.96
C GLY A 1 37.88 -74.00 -29.91
N GLY A 2 37.04 -74.63 -29.09
CA GLY A 2 35.66 -74.21 -28.92
C GLY A 2 35.60 -72.94 -28.08
N CYS A 3 34.73 -72.02 -28.47
CA CYS A 3 34.29 -70.91 -27.63
C CYS A 3 33.73 -71.48 -26.32
N VAL A 4 34.11 -70.90 -25.17
CA VAL A 4 33.48 -71.23 -23.89
C VAL A 4 32.20 -70.39 -23.80
N PRO A 5 31.02 -71.00 -23.60
CA PRO A 5 29.79 -70.22 -23.39
C PRO A 5 29.97 -69.25 -22.22
N GLY A 6 29.54 -68.00 -22.39
CA GLY A 6 29.70 -66.93 -21.40
C GLY A 6 30.88 -65.98 -21.65
N THR A 7 31.93 -66.38 -22.38
CA THR A 7 33.10 -65.50 -22.65
C THR A 7 32.86 -64.54 -23.82
N GLU A 8 33.62 -63.44 -23.89
CA GLU A 8 33.51 -62.41 -24.94
C GLU A 8 33.59 -63.02 -26.37
N GLY A 9 32.64 -62.66 -27.22
CA GLY A 9 32.49 -63.16 -28.59
C GLY A 9 31.90 -64.56 -28.71
N CYS A 10 31.46 -65.18 -27.61
CA CYS A 10 30.89 -66.54 -27.58
C CYS A 10 29.39 -66.55 -27.27
N ALA A 11 28.75 -67.70 -27.48
CA ALA A 11 27.33 -67.86 -27.16
C ALA A 11 27.06 -67.69 -25.65
N CYS A 12 25.91 -67.11 -25.31
CA CYS A 12 25.53 -66.94 -23.91
C CYS A 12 25.32 -68.29 -23.20
N ASP A 13 25.71 -68.38 -21.93
CA ASP A 13 25.44 -69.55 -21.09
C ASP A 13 24.08 -69.38 -20.40
N GLY A 14 23.03 -69.96 -20.97
CA GLY A 14 21.67 -69.84 -20.42
C GLY A 14 21.13 -68.39 -20.36
N GLY A 15 21.66 -67.49 -21.20
CA GLY A 15 21.32 -66.06 -21.18
C GLY A 15 22.22 -65.20 -20.29
N GLN A 16 23.23 -65.79 -19.65
CA GLN A 16 24.22 -65.09 -18.85
C GLN A 16 25.60 -65.09 -19.53
N CYS A 17 26.43 -64.11 -19.16
CA CYS A 17 27.79 -63.94 -19.62
C CYS A 17 28.74 -63.74 -18.43
N ASP A 18 30.05 -63.87 -18.66
CA ASP A 18 31.07 -63.58 -17.64
C ASP A 18 30.99 -62.11 -17.19
N ASP A 19 31.49 -61.82 -15.98
CA ASP A 19 31.44 -60.48 -15.37
C ASP A 19 31.97 -59.39 -16.33
N GLY A 20 31.13 -58.38 -16.60
CA GLY A 20 31.43 -57.28 -17.52
C GLY A 20 30.98 -57.50 -18.97
N LEU A 21 30.24 -58.57 -19.26
CA LEU A 21 29.67 -58.86 -20.58
C LEU A 21 28.15 -58.99 -20.51
N THR A 22 27.48 -58.59 -21.59
CA THR A 22 26.02 -58.66 -21.70
C THR A 22 25.64 -59.58 -22.86
N CYS A 23 24.59 -60.37 -22.68
CA CYS A 23 24.09 -61.28 -23.72
C CYS A 23 23.21 -60.51 -24.71
N VAL A 24 23.77 -60.12 -25.87
CA VAL A 24 23.04 -59.41 -26.93
C VAL A 24 22.97 -60.32 -28.16
N ASP A 25 21.76 -60.57 -28.67
CA ASP A 25 21.50 -61.47 -29.81
C ASP A 25 22.15 -62.87 -29.69
N GLY A 26 22.25 -63.37 -28.46
CA GLY A 26 22.79 -64.70 -28.17
C GLY A 26 24.32 -64.78 -28.15
N VAL A 27 25.02 -63.64 -28.18
CA VAL A 27 26.48 -63.54 -28.06
C VAL A 27 26.84 -62.64 -26.88
N CYS A 28 27.81 -63.07 -26.07
CA CYS A 28 28.38 -62.27 -24.99
C CYS A 28 29.33 -61.24 -25.57
N GLY A 29 29.08 -59.96 -25.32
CA GLY A 29 29.94 -58.87 -25.78
C GLY A 29 30.02 -57.77 -24.74
N VAL A 30 31.05 -56.93 -24.88
CA VAL A 30 31.06 -55.62 -24.25
C VAL A 30 30.00 -54.77 -24.94
N VAL A 31 28.98 -54.36 -24.20
CA VAL A 31 28.10 -53.28 -24.67
C VAL A 31 28.92 -52.01 -24.54
N ALA A 32 29.02 -51.24 -25.63
CA ALA A 32 29.70 -49.96 -25.57
C ALA A 32 28.89 -49.07 -24.62
N PRO A 33 29.54 -48.36 -23.68
CA PRO A 33 28.82 -47.53 -22.73
C PRO A 33 27.96 -46.53 -23.49
N SER A 34 26.68 -46.47 -23.13
CA SER A 34 25.71 -45.68 -23.87
C SER A 34 24.57 -45.22 -22.99
N CYS A 35 24.41 -43.90 -22.93
CA CYS A 35 23.32 -43.29 -22.20
C CYS A 35 21.94 -43.82 -22.62
N GLY A 36 21.15 -44.19 -21.62
CA GLY A 36 19.78 -44.66 -21.72
C GLY A 36 19.64 -46.18 -21.75
N ASP A 37 20.67 -46.93 -21.34
CA ASP A 37 20.63 -48.40 -21.29
C ASP A 37 20.20 -48.97 -19.92
N GLY A 38 19.96 -48.09 -18.95
CA GLY A 38 19.55 -48.41 -17.59
C GLY A 38 20.70 -48.77 -16.65
N LEU A 39 21.95 -48.60 -17.07
CA LEU A 39 23.16 -48.81 -16.28
C LEU A 39 23.96 -47.51 -16.23
N VAL A 40 24.45 -47.14 -15.05
CA VAL A 40 25.32 -45.96 -14.91
C VAL A 40 26.74 -46.34 -15.33
N ASP A 41 27.15 -45.86 -16.50
CA ASP A 41 28.48 -46.10 -17.08
C ASP A 41 29.51 -44.99 -16.75
N ASP A 42 30.78 -45.22 -17.11
CA ASP A 42 31.87 -44.28 -16.88
C ASP A 42 31.69 -43.00 -17.72
N GLY A 43 31.35 -41.89 -17.07
CA GLY A 43 31.03 -40.60 -17.71
C GLY A 43 29.58 -40.15 -17.53
N GLU A 44 28.73 -41.01 -16.98
CA GLU A 44 27.32 -40.71 -16.68
C GLU A 44 27.15 -40.36 -15.19
N GLU A 45 26.26 -39.42 -14.89
CA GLU A 45 25.91 -39.09 -13.51
C GLU A 45 24.73 -39.95 -13.00
N CYS A 46 23.90 -40.42 -13.93
CA CYS A 46 22.70 -41.21 -13.72
C CYS A 46 22.34 -41.92 -15.06
N ASP A 47 21.51 -42.96 -15.00
CA ASP A 47 20.87 -43.56 -16.18
C ASP A 47 19.57 -44.24 -15.71
N ASP A 48 18.43 -43.72 -16.14
CA ASP A 48 17.10 -44.27 -15.88
C ASP A 48 16.43 -44.80 -17.16
N GLY A 49 17.20 -44.90 -18.24
CA GLY A 49 16.75 -45.20 -19.60
C GLY A 49 16.30 -43.96 -20.37
N GLN A 50 16.39 -44.03 -21.71
CA GLN A 50 15.85 -42.97 -22.58
C GLN A 50 14.32 -42.97 -22.59
N ASN A 51 13.70 -42.33 -21.61
CA ASN A 51 12.26 -42.38 -21.35
C ASN A 51 11.52 -41.16 -21.92
N GLY A 52 12.23 -40.10 -22.31
CA GLY A 52 11.69 -38.86 -22.88
C GLY A 52 11.23 -37.82 -21.85
N ASP A 53 11.35 -38.12 -20.56
CA ASP A 53 11.19 -37.20 -19.45
C ASP A 53 12.56 -36.62 -19.07
N GLN A 54 12.62 -35.33 -18.75
CA GLN A 54 13.87 -34.65 -18.38
C GLN A 54 13.80 -34.11 -16.95
N ASP A 55 12.72 -34.41 -16.22
CA ASP A 55 12.36 -33.83 -14.92
C ASP A 55 12.05 -34.92 -13.86
N ASP A 56 12.54 -36.15 -14.06
CA ASP A 56 12.33 -37.30 -13.16
C ASP A 56 13.61 -37.79 -12.48
N GLY A 57 14.66 -36.95 -12.48
CA GLY A 57 15.90 -37.16 -11.73
C GLY A 57 17.07 -37.65 -12.57
N CYS A 58 16.86 -37.97 -13.84
CA CYS A 58 17.91 -38.15 -14.83
C CYS A 58 17.44 -37.65 -16.19
N THR A 59 18.28 -36.92 -16.91
CA THR A 59 17.95 -36.51 -18.28
C THR A 59 18.27 -37.64 -19.26
N ASP A 60 17.69 -37.61 -20.46
CA ASP A 60 18.06 -38.51 -21.58
C ASP A 60 19.52 -38.31 -22.06
N LEU A 61 20.25 -37.37 -21.46
CA LEU A 61 21.69 -37.14 -21.64
C LEU A 61 22.54 -37.75 -20.52
N CYS A 62 21.92 -38.48 -19.59
CA CYS A 62 22.57 -39.15 -18.46
C CYS A 62 23.33 -38.18 -17.56
N GLN A 63 22.75 -36.98 -17.43
CA GLN A 63 23.16 -35.92 -16.53
C GLN A 63 22.03 -35.66 -15.54
N THR A 64 22.40 -35.24 -14.32
CA THR A 64 21.41 -34.79 -13.36
C THR A 64 20.71 -33.51 -13.85
N PRO A 65 19.37 -33.41 -13.76
CA PRO A 65 18.65 -32.21 -14.20
C PRO A 65 19.15 -30.96 -13.48
N ALA A 66 19.45 -29.91 -14.23
CA ALA A 66 19.99 -28.69 -13.66
C ALA A 66 19.78 -27.46 -14.55
N CYS A 67 19.44 -26.34 -13.92
CA CYS A 67 19.37 -25.05 -14.58
C CYS A 67 20.60 -24.72 -15.44
N GLY A 68 20.33 -24.43 -16.72
CA GLY A 68 21.30 -24.16 -17.76
C GLY A 68 21.64 -25.37 -18.63
N ASP A 69 20.96 -26.51 -18.46
CA ASP A 69 21.13 -27.70 -19.30
C ASP A 69 20.29 -27.67 -20.59
N GLY A 70 19.37 -26.70 -20.71
CA GLY A 70 18.51 -26.50 -21.86
C GLY A 70 17.16 -27.21 -21.79
N PHE A 71 16.82 -27.84 -20.67
CA PHE A 71 15.52 -28.44 -20.40
C PHE A 71 14.86 -27.74 -19.22
N THR A 72 13.57 -27.40 -19.34
CA THR A 72 12.87 -26.76 -18.22
C THR A 72 12.37 -27.80 -17.24
N GLN A 73 12.91 -27.81 -16.03
CA GLN A 73 12.58 -28.75 -14.97
C GLN A 73 11.67 -28.12 -13.89
N GLY A 74 10.37 -28.30 -14.09
CA GLY A 74 9.36 -27.75 -13.19
C GLY A 74 9.43 -28.33 -11.77
N SER A 75 9.88 -29.58 -11.61
CA SER A 75 10.04 -30.21 -10.30
C SER A 75 11.15 -29.54 -9.45
N LEU A 76 12.13 -28.92 -10.11
CA LEU A 76 13.20 -28.14 -9.49
C LEU A 76 12.84 -26.66 -9.31
N GLY A 77 11.65 -26.24 -9.74
CA GLY A 77 11.16 -24.87 -9.62
C GLY A 77 11.60 -23.95 -10.76
N GLU A 78 12.07 -24.51 -11.87
CA GLU A 78 12.41 -23.72 -13.06
C GLU A 78 11.17 -23.25 -13.80
N GLN A 79 11.25 -22.03 -14.33
CA GLN A 79 10.20 -21.42 -15.16
C GLN A 79 10.62 -21.32 -16.63
N CYS A 80 11.92 -21.41 -16.89
CA CYS A 80 12.53 -21.34 -18.21
C CYS A 80 13.90 -22.00 -18.15
N ASP A 81 14.40 -22.47 -19.30
CA ASP A 81 15.80 -22.85 -19.44
C ASP A 81 16.24 -22.60 -20.90
N GLN A 82 17.13 -21.63 -21.10
CA GLN A 82 17.72 -21.31 -22.41
C GLN A 82 19.16 -21.86 -22.53
N GLY A 83 19.54 -22.78 -21.64
CA GLY A 83 20.85 -23.35 -21.50
C GLY A 83 21.92 -22.28 -21.26
N ASN A 84 22.97 -22.34 -22.07
CA ASN A 84 24.01 -21.30 -22.13
C ASN A 84 23.48 -19.88 -22.50
N GLY A 85 22.22 -19.76 -22.90
CA GLY A 85 21.54 -18.49 -23.16
C GLY A 85 21.01 -17.78 -21.90
N ASN A 86 20.97 -18.46 -20.75
CA ASN A 86 20.54 -17.86 -19.49
C ASN A 86 21.44 -16.66 -19.11
N SER A 87 20.83 -15.60 -18.59
CA SER A 87 21.51 -14.36 -18.23
C SER A 87 20.65 -13.55 -17.28
N ASP A 88 21.26 -12.94 -16.27
CA ASP A 88 20.57 -12.04 -15.33
C ASP A 88 20.10 -10.72 -15.98
N GLY A 89 20.40 -10.50 -17.25
CA GLY A 89 19.80 -9.41 -18.05
C GLY A 89 18.93 -9.91 -19.21
N GLY A 90 18.63 -11.21 -19.26
CA GLY A 90 17.82 -11.83 -20.30
C GLY A 90 16.46 -12.28 -19.78
N ALA A 91 15.59 -12.75 -20.68
CA ALA A 91 14.24 -13.22 -20.30
C ALA A 91 14.26 -14.45 -19.37
N CYS A 92 15.36 -15.21 -19.37
CA CYS A 92 15.60 -16.30 -18.44
C CYS A 92 16.88 -16.03 -17.65
N THR A 93 16.74 -15.89 -16.34
CA THR A 93 17.84 -15.58 -15.42
C THR A 93 18.79 -16.76 -15.26
N LEU A 94 19.97 -16.55 -14.66
CA LEU A 94 20.88 -17.64 -14.32
C LEU A 94 20.31 -18.62 -13.28
N ALA A 95 19.19 -18.27 -12.64
CA ALA A 95 18.45 -19.11 -11.71
C ALA A 95 17.22 -19.79 -12.36
N CYS A 96 17.11 -19.76 -13.70
CA CYS A 96 16.01 -20.37 -14.46
C CYS A 96 14.62 -19.83 -14.05
N GLN A 97 14.59 -18.58 -13.59
CA GLN A 97 13.36 -17.82 -13.35
C GLN A 97 13.16 -16.85 -14.52
N LEU A 98 11.90 -16.58 -14.85
CA LEU A 98 11.57 -15.52 -15.80
C LEU A 98 11.88 -14.16 -15.18
N ALA A 99 12.52 -13.28 -15.95
CA ALA A 99 12.74 -11.90 -15.53
C ALA A 99 11.40 -11.16 -15.40
N VAL A 100 11.18 -10.49 -14.27
CA VAL A 100 9.98 -9.70 -14.00
C VAL A 100 10.33 -8.44 -13.22
N CYS A 101 9.67 -7.35 -13.55
CA CYS A 101 9.79 -6.11 -12.82
C CYS A 101 9.59 -6.29 -11.30
N GLY A 102 10.59 -5.86 -10.53
CA GLY A 102 10.68 -5.96 -9.09
C GLY A 102 11.41 -7.20 -8.58
N ASP A 103 12.09 -7.96 -9.44
CA ASP A 103 12.89 -9.14 -9.05
C ASP A 103 14.35 -8.80 -8.69
N GLY A 104 14.76 -7.54 -8.91
CA GLY A 104 16.09 -7.01 -8.64
C GLY A 104 17.06 -7.16 -9.82
N LEU A 105 16.61 -7.65 -10.97
CA LEU A 105 17.40 -7.89 -12.17
C LEU A 105 16.81 -7.15 -13.38
N VAL A 106 17.60 -6.26 -13.97
CA VAL A 106 17.13 -5.46 -15.12
C VAL A 106 17.11 -6.30 -16.41
N LEU A 107 15.92 -6.52 -16.97
CA LEU A 107 15.72 -7.11 -18.29
C LEU A 107 16.18 -6.14 -19.39
N GLN A 108 17.31 -6.44 -20.02
CA GLN A 108 17.92 -5.55 -21.01
C GLN A 108 17.00 -5.31 -22.20
N GLY A 109 16.66 -4.03 -22.43
CA GLY A 109 15.88 -3.57 -23.57
C GLY A 109 14.38 -3.45 -23.32
N GLU A 110 13.87 -3.97 -22.20
CA GLU A 110 12.47 -3.81 -21.78
C GLU A 110 12.37 -2.96 -20.49
N GLU A 111 13.34 -3.10 -19.57
CA GLU A 111 13.39 -2.39 -18.29
C GLU A 111 14.56 -1.38 -18.28
N GLU A 112 14.32 -0.20 -17.70
CA GLU A 112 15.36 0.82 -17.51
C GLU A 112 15.98 0.75 -16.10
N CYS A 113 15.22 0.22 -15.14
CA CYS A 113 15.62 -0.01 -13.75
C CYS A 113 14.84 -1.20 -13.19
N ASP A 114 15.37 -1.77 -12.12
CA ASP A 114 14.69 -2.71 -11.24
C ASP A 114 15.35 -2.59 -9.86
N ASP A 115 14.57 -2.25 -8.83
CA ASP A 115 15.06 -2.03 -7.48
C ASP A 115 14.65 -3.14 -6.51
N GLY A 116 14.13 -4.25 -7.03
CA GLY A 116 13.77 -5.45 -6.28
C GLY A 116 12.48 -5.33 -5.49
N ASN A 117 11.60 -4.40 -5.84
CA ASN A 117 10.27 -4.29 -5.25
C ASN A 117 9.22 -3.79 -6.27
N GLY A 118 7.95 -3.72 -5.84
CA GLY A 118 6.82 -3.29 -6.68
C GLY A 118 6.22 -1.94 -6.29
N SER A 119 7.02 -1.03 -5.72
CA SER A 119 6.62 0.31 -5.31
C SER A 119 6.75 1.27 -6.48
N ASP A 120 5.63 1.87 -6.87
CA ASP A 120 5.62 2.94 -7.86
C ASP A 120 5.79 4.34 -7.21
N THR A 121 6.47 4.42 -6.06
CA THR A 121 6.63 5.69 -5.32
C THR A 121 8.08 6.09 -5.07
N ASP A 122 9.03 5.37 -5.67
CA ASP A 122 10.45 5.63 -5.52
C ASP A 122 11.11 5.91 -6.88
N ALA A 123 12.41 5.67 -7.00
CA ALA A 123 13.17 6.01 -8.20
C ALA A 123 12.88 5.06 -9.38
N CYS A 124 12.25 3.91 -9.14
CA CYS A 124 11.95 2.92 -10.16
C CYS A 124 10.45 2.61 -10.21
N VAL A 125 9.75 3.27 -11.13
CA VAL A 125 8.31 3.19 -11.29
C VAL A 125 7.97 2.34 -12.51
N ALA A 126 7.20 1.28 -12.34
CA ALA A 126 6.87 0.35 -13.42
C ALA A 126 8.09 -0.04 -14.30
N CYS A 127 9.24 -0.27 -13.64
CA CYS A 127 10.55 -0.56 -14.25
C CYS A 127 11.09 0.49 -15.24
N LYS A 128 10.69 1.74 -15.03
CA LYS A 128 11.25 2.92 -15.66
C LYS A 128 11.79 3.86 -14.61
N ALA A 129 12.78 4.67 -14.97
CA ALA A 129 13.26 5.71 -14.08
C ALA A 129 12.12 6.70 -13.80
N ALA A 130 11.86 6.97 -12.52
CA ALA A 130 10.83 7.91 -12.11
C ALA A 130 11.08 9.30 -12.68
N SER A 131 10.01 9.95 -13.13
CA SER A 131 10.08 11.29 -13.68
C SER A 131 8.74 12.03 -13.60
N CYS A 132 8.81 13.29 -13.19
CA CYS A 132 7.66 14.18 -13.25
C CYS A 132 6.89 14.16 -14.58
N GLY A 133 5.59 13.92 -14.47
CA GLY A 133 4.62 13.72 -15.54
C GLY A 133 4.45 12.25 -15.96
N ASP A 134 5.00 11.28 -15.23
CA ASP A 134 4.83 9.85 -15.54
C ASP A 134 3.55 9.24 -14.95
N GLY A 135 2.82 10.02 -14.14
CA GLY A 135 1.56 9.64 -13.51
C GLY A 135 1.73 8.96 -12.15
N PHE A 136 2.93 8.92 -11.60
CA PHE A 136 3.25 8.37 -10.29
C PHE A 136 4.06 9.37 -9.47
N VAL A 137 3.84 9.40 -8.14
CA VAL A 137 4.52 10.36 -7.27
C VAL A 137 5.83 9.78 -6.76
N TRP A 138 6.96 10.37 -7.15
CA TRP A 138 8.26 10.04 -6.57
C TRP A 138 8.40 10.65 -5.17
N ALA A 139 8.17 9.82 -4.15
CA ALA A 139 8.15 10.22 -2.75
C ALA A 139 9.44 10.95 -2.32
N GLY A 140 9.28 12.15 -1.78
CA GLY A 140 10.37 12.99 -1.31
C GLY A 140 11.10 13.79 -2.39
N GLN A 141 10.77 13.58 -3.68
CA GLN A 141 11.27 14.35 -4.81
C GLN A 141 10.17 15.19 -5.47
N GLU A 142 8.93 14.71 -5.45
CA GLU A 142 7.74 15.32 -6.05
C GLU A 142 6.64 15.53 -4.99
N GLU A 143 5.92 16.65 -5.09
CA GLU A 143 4.77 16.94 -4.21
C GLU A 143 3.46 16.39 -4.78
N CYS A 144 3.41 16.22 -6.11
CA CYS A 144 2.28 15.70 -6.87
C CYS A 144 2.80 15.21 -8.24
N ASP A 145 2.04 14.34 -8.89
CA ASP A 145 2.19 14.00 -10.31
C ASP A 145 0.81 13.58 -10.83
N ASP A 146 0.27 14.35 -11.77
CA ASP A 146 -1.05 14.08 -12.35
C ASP A 146 -0.98 13.52 -13.78
N GLY A 147 0.22 13.18 -14.23
CA GLY A 147 0.51 12.56 -15.53
C GLY A 147 0.11 13.41 -16.74
N ASN A 148 -0.11 14.72 -16.55
CA ASN A 148 -0.56 15.60 -17.62
C ASN A 148 0.44 16.75 -17.88
N ASN A 149 0.12 17.66 -18.81
CA ASN A 149 1.00 18.78 -19.19
C ASN A 149 0.33 20.15 -18.98
N ASN A 150 -0.56 20.27 -18.00
CA ASN A 150 -1.40 21.42 -17.74
C ASN A 150 -0.99 22.15 -16.44
N ASP A 151 -0.18 23.19 -16.56
CA ASP A 151 0.23 24.02 -15.40
C ASP A 151 -0.92 24.73 -14.65
N ALA A 152 -2.16 24.67 -15.14
CA ALA A 152 -3.29 25.42 -14.58
C ALA A 152 -4.24 24.57 -13.71
N ASP A 153 -3.86 23.33 -13.36
CA ASP A 153 -4.55 22.51 -12.37
C ASP A 153 -3.77 22.46 -11.05
N ASP A 154 -4.09 21.47 -10.22
CA ASP A 154 -3.57 21.35 -8.86
C ASP A 154 -2.10 20.92 -8.84
N CYS A 155 -1.61 20.29 -9.92
CA CYS A 155 -0.24 19.83 -10.04
C CYS A 155 0.47 20.51 -11.22
N ALA A 156 1.45 21.35 -10.92
CA ALA A 156 2.28 21.97 -11.94
C ALA A 156 3.07 20.93 -12.74
N ASN A 157 3.47 21.27 -13.96
CA ASN A 157 4.35 20.43 -14.79
C ASN A 157 5.78 20.28 -14.22
N ASN A 158 6.09 20.95 -13.10
CA ASN A 158 7.31 20.73 -12.33
C ASN A 158 7.06 19.92 -11.04
N CYS A 159 5.92 19.23 -10.95
CA CYS A 159 5.52 18.35 -9.86
C CYS A 159 5.49 19.03 -8.49
N MET A 160 5.19 20.33 -8.51
CA MET A 160 4.91 21.15 -7.35
C MET A 160 3.42 21.48 -7.35
N ILE A 161 2.80 21.60 -6.18
CA ILE A 161 1.38 21.97 -6.12
C ILE A 161 1.20 23.44 -6.53
N ASN A 162 0.33 23.71 -7.51
CA ASN A 162 0.13 25.05 -8.10
C ASN A 162 -1.01 25.87 -7.47
N GLN A 163 -1.66 25.37 -6.42
CA GLN A 163 -2.74 26.08 -5.76
C GLN A 163 -2.19 27.17 -4.81
N PRO A 164 -2.66 28.44 -4.89
CA PRO A 164 -2.61 29.29 -3.70
C PRO A 164 -3.46 28.58 -2.66
N VAL A 165 -2.83 28.07 -1.61
CA VAL A 165 -3.53 27.29 -0.58
C VAL A 165 -4.78 28.05 -0.17
N GLY A 166 -5.95 27.43 -0.39
CA GLY A 166 -7.22 27.98 0.09
C GLY A 166 -7.11 28.24 1.58
N VAL A 167 -7.88 29.18 2.12
CA VAL A 167 -7.96 29.35 3.59
C VAL A 167 -9.33 28.94 4.07
N ASP A 168 -9.37 28.25 5.20
CA ASP A 168 -10.63 27.90 5.84
C ASP A 168 -11.34 29.15 6.42
N ALA A 169 -12.51 28.94 7.01
CA ALA A 169 -13.30 30.04 7.60
C ALA A 169 -12.58 30.75 8.77
N CYS A 170 -11.59 30.10 9.38
CA CYS A 170 -10.77 30.63 10.47
C CYS A 170 -9.46 31.27 9.96
N GLY A 171 -9.18 31.21 8.66
CA GLY A 171 -8.00 31.78 8.03
C GLY A 171 -6.78 30.86 8.04
N TYR A 172 -6.94 29.57 8.37
CA TYR A 172 -5.85 28.59 8.28
C TYR A 172 -5.72 28.05 6.85
N PRO A 173 -4.49 27.77 6.38
CA PRO A 173 -4.26 27.20 5.06
C PRO A 173 -4.90 25.80 4.93
N GLU A 174 -5.58 25.52 3.83
CA GLU A 174 -6.07 24.19 3.45
C GLU A 174 -4.96 23.40 2.71
N ASP A 175 -3.77 23.31 3.32
CA ASP A 175 -2.53 22.68 2.79
C ASP A 175 -2.40 21.20 3.19
N GLY A 176 -3.48 20.60 3.66
CA GLY A 176 -3.49 19.23 4.10
C GLY A 176 -4.90 18.66 4.18
N PRO A 177 -5.00 17.36 4.44
CA PRO A 177 -6.28 16.68 4.50
C PRO A 177 -7.09 17.20 5.70
N TRP A 178 -8.40 17.35 5.46
CA TRP A 178 -9.32 17.91 6.44
C TRP A 178 -10.67 17.23 6.40
N ILE A 179 -11.36 17.26 7.55
CA ILE A 179 -12.75 16.84 7.68
C ILE A 179 -13.57 17.95 8.33
N GLN A 180 -14.75 18.21 7.79
CA GLN A 180 -15.69 19.18 8.32
C GLN A 180 -17.05 18.53 8.57
N ILE A 181 -17.55 18.69 9.79
CA ILE A 181 -18.93 18.37 10.18
C ILE A 181 -19.76 19.64 10.10
N SER A 182 -20.96 19.55 9.53
CA SER A 182 -21.91 20.64 9.39
C SER A 182 -23.29 20.25 9.93
N TYR A 183 -23.77 21.03 10.89
CA TYR A 183 -25.13 20.98 11.43
C TYR A 183 -26.06 22.01 10.78
N LYS A 184 -25.54 22.85 9.87
CA LYS A 184 -26.33 23.82 9.12
C LYS A 184 -27.38 23.07 8.29
N GLY A 185 -28.64 23.16 8.70
CA GLY A 185 -29.76 22.65 7.91
C GLY A 185 -29.74 23.28 6.52
N LYS A 186 -30.14 22.51 5.50
CA LYS A 186 -30.45 23.08 4.19
C LYS A 186 -31.53 24.14 4.37
N GLU A 187 -31.40 25.30 3.73
CA GLU A 187 -32.42 26.36 3.79
C GLU A 187 -33.82 25.78 3.52
N GLY A 188 -34.71 25.85 4.53
CA GLY A 188 -36.07 25.29 4.48
C GLY A 188 -36.26 23.89 5.06
N TYR A 189 -35.27 23.24 5.68
CA TYR A 189 -35.39 21.91 6.30
C TYR A 189 -34.79 21.86 7.72
N PRO A 190 -35.48 21.25 8.70
CA PRO A 190 -34.90 21.05 10.02
C PRO A 190 -33.72 20.07 9.94
N SER A 191 -32.56 20.53 10.37
CA SER A 191 -31.36 19.73 10.53
C SER A 191 -31.56 18.77 11.71
N THR A 192 -31.91 17.51 11.46
CA THR A 192 -32.00 16.50 12.53
C THR A 192 -30.70 15.71 12.72
N SER A 193 -29.71 15.91 11.86
CA SER A 193 -28.44 15.18 11.87
C SER A 193 -27.33 15.98 11.16
N PRO A 194 -26.06 15.84 11.59
CA PRO A 194 -24.94 16.44 10.89
C PRO A 194 -24.75 15.87 9.49
N THR A 195 -24.24 16.68 8.58
CA THR A 195 -23.55 16.24 7.35
C THR A 195 -22.04 16.35 7.54
N TRP A 196 -21.27 15.68 6.70
CA TRP A 196 -19.82 15.83 6.66
C TRP A 196 -19.30 15.95 5.24
N THR A 197 -18.17 16.63 5.11
CA THR A 197 -17.39 16.80 3.89
C THR A 197 -15.92 16.68 4.26
N TYR A 198 -15.07 16.19 3.37
CA TYR A 198 -13.64 16.08 3.61
C TYR A 198 -12.86 16.43 2.34
N SER A 199 -11.58 16.72 2.50
CA SER A 199 -10.62 16.75 1.41
C SER A 199 -9.70 15.55 1.51
N ASN A 200 -9.49 14.90 0.36
CA ASN A 200 -8.48 13.86 0.21
C ASN A 200 -7.15 14.43 -0.31
N THR A 201 -6.98 15.74 -0.48
CA THR A 201 -5.69 16.32 -0.91
C THR A 201 -4.59 16.03 0.13
N PRO A 202 -3.41 15.52 -0.28
CA PRO A 202 -2.96 15.25 -1.66
C PRO A 202 -3.34 13.90 -2.30
N GLY A 203 -3.87 12.92 -1.56
CA GLY A 203 -4.45 11.69 -2.15
C GLY A 203 -5.10 10.72 -1.15
N TYR A 204 -5.33 11.14 0.09
CA TYR A 204 -5.62 10.29 1.23
C TYR A 204 -7.13 10.15 1.47
N GLY A 205 -7.62 8.91 1.43
CA GLY A 205 -9.03 8.60 1.48
C GLY A 205 -9.60 8.31 2.87
N GLU A 206 -10.86 7.87 2.87
CA GLU A 206 -11.57 7.42 4.08
C GLU A 206 -10.85 6.25 4.80
N PRO A 207 -10.32 5.22 4.11
CA PRO A 207 -9.64 4.09 4.77
C PRO A 207 -8.49 4.50 5.70
N GLU A 208 -7.73 5.52 5.32
CA GLU A 208 -6.53 6.00 6.00
C GLU A 208 -6.85 6.74 7.31
N TRP A 209 -8.09 7.25 7.43
CA TRP A 209 -8.58 7.98 8.60
C TRP A 209 -9.54 7.16 9.48
N THR A 210 -9.97 5.98 9.03
CA THR A 210 -11.02 5.21 9.69
C THR A 210 -10.49 4.42 10.89
N HIS A 211 -11.20 4.51 12.03
CA HIS A 211 -10.94 3.61 13.16
C HIS A 211 -11.27 2.15 12.78
N PRO A 212 -10.42 1.16 13.12
CA PRO A 212 -10.67 -0.25 12.83
C PRO A 212 -12.04 -0.69 13.36
N ASN A 213 -12.89 -1.27 12.51
CA ASN A 213 -14.24 -1.76 12.81
C ASN A 213 -15.36 -0.71 12.92
N TYR A 214 -15.14 0.53 12.48
CA TYR A 214 -16.21 1.52 12.40
C TYR A 214 -16.33 2.11 10.99
N ASN A 215 -17.47 2.74 10.72
CA ASN A 215 -17.67 3.51 9.50
C ASN A 215 -17.16 4.94 9.70
N TRP A 216 -16.45 5.48 8.71
CA TRP A 216 -16.02 6.87 8.65
C TRP A 216 -17.18 7.85 8.42
N PRO A 217 -17.15 9.05 9.01
CA PRO A 217 -16.49 9.41 10.27
C PRO A 217 -17.25 8.86 11.48
N VAL A 218 -16.53 8.56 12.58
CA VAL A 218 -17.15 8.09 13.82
C VAL A 218 -17.44 9.28 14.73
N ILE A 219 -18.70 9.69 14.78
CA ILE A 219 -19.18 10.62 15.80
C ILE A 219 -19.76 9.74 16.92
N ASN A 220 -18.92 9.30 17.85
CA ASN A 220 -19.36 8.42 18.94
C ASN A 220 -19.18 9.08 20.31
N ALA A 221 -20.19 8.85 21.14
CA ALA A 221 -20.49 9.46 22.42
C ALA A 221 -21.01 10.91 22.35
N LEU A 222 -22.18 11.08 21.73
CA LEU A 222 -23.19 11.95 22.29
C LEU A 222 -24.47 11.14 22.51
N GLY A 223 -24.89 11.06 23.77
CA GLY A 223 -26.33 10.91 24.00
C GLY A 223 -27.00 12.10 23.33
N ASP A 224 -27.82 11.83 22.32
CA ASP A 224 -28.78 12.73 21.67
C ASP A 224 -28.52 14.24 21.86
N ILE A 225 -27.36 14.80 21.45
CA ILE A 225 -27.24 16.28 21.45
C ILE A 225 -28.31 16.77 20.49
N PRO A 226 -29.27 17.56 20.97
CA PRO A 226 -30.33 18.04 20.14
C PRO A 226 -29.73 19.00 19.12
N VAL A 227 -30.01 18.72 17.85
CA VAL A 227 -29.87 19.72 16.81
C VAL A 227 -31.15 20.54 16.84
N GLU A 228 -31.01 21.83 17.13
CA GLU A 228 -32.13 22.76 17.23
C GLU A 228 -32.06 23.82 16.12
N GLU A 229 -33.22 24.32 15.71
CA GLU A 229 -33.31 25.51 14.88
C GLU A 229 -32.97 26.74 15.75
N ALA A 230 -31.69 27.13 15.72
CA ALA A 230 -31.24 28.37 16.31
C ALA A 230 -31.53 29.55 15.36
N LYS A 231 -31.34 30.79 15.83
CA LYS A 231 -31.46 31.98 14.95
C LYS A 231 -30.46 32.01 13.80
N ILE A 232 -29.47 31.14 13.85
CA ILE A 232 -28.43 30.98 12.83
C ILE A 232 -28.70 29.78 11.90
N GLY A 233 -29.81 29.07 12.09
CA GLY A 233 -30.18 27.80 11.44
C GLY A 233 -29.93 26.59 12.35
N GLY A 234 -30.03 25.39 11.77
CA GLY A 234 -29.67 24.14 12.45
C GLY A 234 -28.30 24.22 13.11
N ALA A 235 -28.25 23.93 14.40
CA ALA A 235 -27.03 23.91 15.20
C ALA A 235 -27.12 22.84 16.30
N ALA A 236 -26.01 22.18 16.58
CA ALA A 236 -25.87 21.32 17.75
C ALA A 236 -25.78 22.19 19.00
N VAL A 237 -26.69 22.01 19.96
CA VAL A 237 -26.68 22.77 21.22
C VAL A 237 -25.89 21.98 22.27
N ILE A 238 -24.65 22.38 22.50
CA ILE A 238 -23.75 21.76 23.48
C ILE A 238 -23.89 22.53 24.80
N GLY A 239 -24.56 21.92 25.77
CA GLY A 239 -24.76 22.48 27.10
C GLY A 239 -23.59 22.22 28.05
N PRO A 240 -23.69 22.69 29.31
CA PRO A 240 -22.62 22.58 30.30
C PRO A 240 -22.27 21.14 30.69
N SER A 241 -23.20 20.21 30.50
CA SER A 241 -23.03 18.78 30.79
C SER A 241 -22.74 17.95 29.53
N ASP A 242 -22.71 18.58 28.36
CA ASP A 242 -22.58 17.91 27.06
C ASP A 242 -21.19 18.20 26.47
N ARG A 243 -20.70 17.31 25.60
CA ARG A 243 -19.37 17.38 24.99
C ARG A 243 -19.40 16.78 23.58
N LEU A 244 -19.12 17.55 22.53
CA LEU A 244 -19.04 16.95 21.20
C LEU A 244 -17.68 16.27 21.01
N ARG A 245 -17.66 15.00 20.58
CA ARG A 245 -16.44 14.30 20.19
C ARG A 245 -16.50 13.85 18.73
N LEU A 246 -15.49 14.25 17.96
CA LEU A 246 -15.18 13.69 16.66
C LEU A 246 -14.08 12.64 16.82
N MET A 247 -14.37 11.37 16.55
CA MET A 247 -13.43 10.26 16.72
C MET A 247 -12.85 9.82 15.38
N LEU A 248 -11.52 9.73 15.28
CA LEU A 248 -10.78 9.43 14.05
C LEU A 248 -9.65 8.43 14.35
N GLY A 249 -9.21 7.67 13.33
CA GLY A 249 -8.07 6.75 13.43
C GLY A 249 -7.01 7.11 12.38
N PHE A 250 -5.82 7.50 12.81
CA PHE A 250 -4.76 7.92 11.89
C PHE A 250 -3.77 6.79 11.65
N LEU A 251 -4.27 5.64 11.15
CA LEU A 251 -3.47 4.40 11.08
C LEU A 251 -2.29 4.51 10.12
N SER A 252 -2.51 5.13 8.95
CA SER A 252 -1.46 5.29 7.96
C SER A 252 -0.71 6.61 8.10
N LEU A 253 -1.13 7.51 9.00
CA LEU A 253 -0.44 8.80 9.19
C LEU A 253 0.99 8.56 9.70
N GLN A 254 1.98 9.03 8.96
CA GLN A 254 3.40 8.97 9.29
C GLN A 254 3.87 10.22 10.03
N SER A 255 3.51 11.40 9.52
CA SER A 255 3.87 12.69 10.11
C SER A 255 2.89 13.79 9.72
N TYR A 256 2.93 14.91 10.45
CA TYR A 256 2.24 16.17 10.12
C TYR A 256 2.92 17.29 10.92
N ASP A 257 2.79 18.54 10.48
CA ASP A 257 3.45 19.68 11.11
C ASP A 257 2.66 20.19 12.33
N TYR A 258 1.35 20.38 12.15
CA TYR A 258 0.42 20.80 13.20
C TYR A 258 -1.03 20.54 12.77
N ALA A 259 -1.95 20.55 13.74
CA ALA A 259 -3.37 20.44 13.47
C ALA A 259 -4.10 21.71 13.89
N THR A 260 -5.12 22.09 13.12
CA THR A 260 -6.03 23.18 13.47
C THR A 260 -7.46 22.69 13.56
N VAL A 261 -8.22 23.34 14.44
CA VAL A 261 -9.65 23.11 14.58
C VAL A 261 -10.37 24.44 14.42
N CYS A 262 -11.21 24.53 13.39
CA CYS A 262 -12.03 25.69 13.10
C CYS A 262 -13.49 25.42 13.51
N VAL A 263 -14.04 26.27 14.37
CA VAL A 263 -15.44 26.19 14.80
C VAL A 263 -16.23 27.39 14.30
N THR A 264 -17.46 27.13 13.86
CA THR A 264 -18.41 28.18 13.50
C THR A 264 -19.70 27.97 14.26
N GLY A 265 -20.20 29.01 14.91
CA GLY A 265 -21.35 28.92 15.79
C GLY A 265 -21.58 30.20 16.58
N ARG A 266 -22.17 30.08 17.77
CA ARG A 266 -22.37 31.21 18.69
C ARG A 266 -22.68 30.75 20.10
N SER A 267 -22.55 31.67 21.05
CA SER A 267 -23.24 31.52 22.33
C SER A 267 -24.77 31.56 22.16
N VAL A 268 -25.50 30.63 22.78
CA VAL A 268 -26.98 30.68 22.81
C VAL A 268 -27.49 31.85 23.66
N SER A 269 -26.67 32.32 24.61
CA SER A 269 -26.97 33.50 25.41
C SER A 269 -26.84 34.78 24.58
N VAL A 270 -27.67 35.77 24.92
CA VAL A 270 -27.65 37.10 24.30
C VAL A 270 -26.81 38.12 25.07
N GLY A 271 -26.40 37.78 26.30
CA GLY A 271 -25.68 38.68 27.21
C GLY A 271 -24.28 38.23 27.62
N SER A 272 -23.84 37.06 27.15
CA SER A 272 -22.50 36.53 27.44
C SER A 272 -22.05 35.61 26.32
N GLY A 273 -20.81 35.77 25.85
CA GLY A 273 -20.16 34.82 24.95
C GLY A 273 -19.95 33.47 25.63
N VAL A 274 -19.44 32.51 24.86
CA VAL A 274 -19.09 31.17 25.33
C VAL A 274 -17.62 30.92 25.01
N TYR A 275 -16.90 30.38 25.98
CA TYR A 275 -15.60 29.79 25.76
C TYR A 275 -15.78 28.29 25.60
N ALA A 276 -15.02 27.68 24.71
CA ALA A 276 -15.00 26.24 24.55
C ALA A 276 -13.56 25.73 24.43
N ASP A 277 -13.24 24.69 25.21
CA ASP A 277 -11.98 23.98 25.09
C ASP A 277 -12.07 23.05 23.88
N ILE A 278 -11.07 23.14 23.01
CA ILE A 278 -10.89 22.30 21.84
C ILE A 278 -9.64 21.47 22.05
N TRP A 279 -9.81 20.17 22.29
CA TRP A 279 -8.70 19.37 22.81
C TRP A 279 -8.81 17.89 22.41
N ASN A 280 -7.69 17.16 22.53
CA ASN A 280 -7.62 15.71 22.34
C ASN A 280 -7.61 15.01 23.72
N PRO A 281 -8.73 14.41 24.15
CA PRO A 281 -8.84 13.86 25.50
C PRO A 281 -7.80 12.78 25.86
N PRO A 282 -7.53 11.79 24.99
CA PRO A 282 -6.43 10.84 25.18
C PRO A 282 -5.06 11.48 25.48
N MET A 283 -4.76 12.62 24.87
CA MET A 283 -3.43 13.24 24.91
C MET A 283 -3.31 14.42 25.88
N GLY A 284 -4.43 14.99 26.32
CA GLY A 284 -4.44 16.08 27.30
C GLY A 284 -3.89 17.40 26.78
N CYS A 285 -3.98 17.64 25.46
CA CYS A 285 -3.56 18.86 24.81
C CYS A 285 -4.70 19.48 24.00
N GLY A 286 -4.68 20.81 23.86
CA GLY A 286 -5.72 21.59 23.22
C GLY A 286 -5.56 23.07 23.51
N ASP A 287 -6.51 23.86 23.05
CA ASP A 287 -6.58 25.30 23.30
C ASP A 287 -8.05 25.77 23.33
N GLU A 288 -8.28 27.03 23.69
CA GLU A 288 -9.62 27.58 23.89
C GLU A 288 -10.04 28.48 22.71
N VAL A 289 -11.31 28.36 22.29
CA VAL A 289 -11.97 29.27 21.35
C VAL A 289 -13.01 30.13 22.07
N PHE A 290 -13.27 31.32 21.53
CA PHE A 290 -14.31 32.20 22.02
C PHE A 290 -15.34 32.53 20.94
N LEU A 291 -16.62 32.25 21.25
CA LEU A 291 -17.73 32.61 20.38
C LEU A 291 -18.63 33.63 21.04
N SER A 292 -18.77 34.78 20.38
CA SER A 292 -19.47 35.94 20.91
C SER A 292 -20.98 35.72 21.07
N HIS A 293 -21.60 36.62 21.82
CA HIS A 293 -23.05 36.70 21.98
C HIS A 293 -23.63 37.74 21.01
N SER A 294 -24.16 37.26 19.89
CA SER A 294 -24.88 38.11 18.96
C SER A 294 -25.95 37.29 18.25
N TRP A 295 -26.79 37.92 17.44
CA TRP A 295 -27.71 37.19 16.57
C TRP A 295 -27.05 36.63 15.29
N GLU A 296 -25.75 36.84 15.14
CA GLU A 296 -24.94 36.41 14.01
C GLU A 296 -24.09 35.19 14.37
N VAL A 297 -23.58 34.55 13.33
CA VAL A 297 -22.63 33.45 13.40
C VAL A 297 -21.22 34.02 13.59
N HIS A 298 -20.46 33.40 14.48
CA HIS A 298 -19.06 33.70 14.75
C HIS A 298 -18.21 32.52 14.34
N THR A 299 -16.99 32.81 13.93
CA THR A 299 -15.99 31.81 13.58
C THR A 299 -14.73 32.10 14.38
N ASP A 300 -14.19 31.05 14.98
CA ASP A 300 -12.94 31.10 15.72
C ASP A 300 -12.26 29.72 15.62
N GLY A 301 -10.94 29.67 15.74
CA GLY A 301 -10.21 28.44 15.56
C GLY A 301 -8.83 28.45 16.18
N VAL A 302 -8.35 27.28 16.54
CA VAL A 302 -7.10 27.10 17.29
C VAL A 302 -6.17 26.13 16.59
N SER A 303 -4.87 26.39 16.71
CA SER A 303 -3.85 25.39 16.44
C SER A 303 -3.63 24.57 17.71
N ILE A 304 -3.93 23.28 17.63
CA ILE A 304 -3.64 22.34 18.73
C ILE A 304 -2.25 21.71 18.60
N GLY A 305 -1.42 22.19 17.65
CA GLY A 305 -0.06 21.71 17.44
C GLY A 305 -0.02 20.23 17.07
N THR A 306 0.98 19.49 17.58
CA THR A 306 1.14 18.06 17.32
C THR A 306 0.39 17.19 18.35
N CYS A 307 -0.86 17.53 18.61
CA CYS A 307 -1.65 16.88 19.67
C CYS A 307 -2.15 15.47 19.30
N PHE A 308 -2.05 15.07 18.03
CA PHE A 308 -2.33 13.72 17.57
C PHE A 308 -1.07 12.86 17.43
N VAL A 309 -1.24 11.56 17.61
CA VAL A 309 -0.19 10.54 17.49
C VAL A 309 -0.26 9.90 16.10
N PRO A 310 0.75 10.05 15.24
CA PRO A 310 0.84 9.29 13.98
C PRO A 310 0.75 7.78 14.23
N GLY A 311 0.05 7.05 13.36
CA GLY A 311 -0.28 5.62 13.55
C GLY A 311 -1.31 5.32 14.64
N GLY A 312 -1.84 6.33 15.32
CA GLY A 312 -2.77 6.17 16.43
C GLY A 312 -4.14 5.66 15.97
N SER A 313 -4.55 4.49 16.46
CA SER A 313 -5.78 3.82 16.01
C SER A 313 -7.07 4.53 16.39
N LEU A 314 -7.07 5.28 17.51
CA LEU A 314 -8.21 6.05 17.99
C LEU A 314 -7.78 7.34 18.66
N GLN A 315 -8.28 8.46 18.16
CA GLN A 315 -8.04 9.79 18.68
C GLN A 315 -9.33 10.60 18.59
N ALA A 316 -9.38 11.75 19.25
CA ALA A 316 -10.56 12.59 19.19
C ALA A 316 -10.24 14.08 19.19
N VAL A 317 -11.15 14.85 18.62
CA VAL A 317 -11.31 16.28 18.93
C VAL A 317 -12.58 16.41 19.75
N GLU A 318 -12.44 16.93 20.97
CA GLU A 318 -13.56 17.27 21.84
C GLU A 318 -13.80 18.78 21.85
N VAL A 319 -15.08 19.17 21.85
CA VAL A 319 -15.55 20.54 22.08
C VAL A 319 -16.29 20.58 23.42
N ASP A 320 -15.72 21.29 24.40
CA ASP A 320 -16.26 21.43 25.76
C ASP A 320 -16.56 22.91 26.09
N PRO A 321 -17.82 23.34 26.21
CA PRO A 321 -18.16 24.68 26.69
C PRO A 321 -17.82 24.89 28.19
N THR A 322 -16.70 25.55 28.48
CA THR A 322 -16.15 25.71 29.84
C THR A 322 -16.44 27.05 30.49
N GLY A 323 -16.77 28.09 29.71
CA GLY A 323 -16.87 29.47 30.22
C GLY A 323 -18.03 30.30 29.66
N GLY A 324 -18.27 31.44 30.29
CA GLY A 324 -19.29 32.40 29.87
C GLY A 324 -20.71 31.85 30.01
N SER A 325 -21.43 31.70 28.90
CA SER A 325 -22.78 31.13 28.89
C SER A 325 -22.82 29.62 29.13
N SER A 326 -21.69 28.93 29.02
CA SER A 326 -21.56 27.46 29.10
C SER A 326 -22.45 26.70 28.13
N THR A 327 -22.96 27.35 27.09
CA THR A 327 -23.80 26.70 26.09
C THR A 327 -23.52 27.27 24.70
N LEU A 328 -23.10 26.38 23.82
CA LEU A 328 -22.66 26.66 22.46
C LEU A 328 -23.69 26.11 21.47
N ALA A 329 -24.15 26.95 20.54
CA ALA A 329 -24.81 26.50 19.32
C ALA A 329 -23.75 26.38 18.21
N LEU A 330 -23.33 25.14 17.94
CA LEU A 330 -22.30 24.82 16.96
C LEU A 330 -22.92 24.50 15.59
N GLN A 331 -22.44 25.17 14.54
CA GLN A 331 -22.84 24.90 13.16
C GLN A 331 -21.82 24.07 12.40
N THR A 332 -20.54 24.40 12.50
CA THR A 332 -19.50 23.61 11.84
C THR A 332 -18.32 23.39 12.77
N LEU A 333 -17.69 22.23 12.61
CA LEU A 333 -16.42 21.85 13.22
C LEU A 333 -15.56 21.29 12.10
N ARG A 334 -14.43 21.92 11.81
CA ARG A 334 -13.45 21.42 10.85
C ARG A 334 -12.15 21.09 11.59
N LEU A 335 -11.59 19.93 11.29
CA LEU A 335 -10.23 19.54 11.66
C LEU A 335 -9.38 19.46 10.39
N THR A 336 -8.20 20.07 10.42
CA THR A 336 -7.20 20.01 9.34
C THR A 336 -5.86 19.51 9.91
N LEU A 337 -5.19 18.60 9.20
CA LEU A 337 -3.82 18.18 9.49
C LEU A 337 -2.87 18.80 8.45
N HIS A 338 -2.12 19.81 8.85
CA HIS A 338 -1.22 20.56 7.96
C HIS A 338 0.09 19.79 7.75
N GLY A 339 0.55 19.72 6.50
CA GLY A 339 1.78 19.00 6.14
C GLY A 339 1.70 17.49 6.40
N ALA A 340 0.51 16.91 6.38
CA ALA A 340 0.31 15.50 6.68
C ALA A 340 0.89 14.59 5.58
N VAL A 341 1.60 13.56 6.01
CA VAL A 341 2.13 12.47 5.18
C VAL A 341 1.53 11.18 5.70
N TYR A 342 0.80 10.46 4.84
CA TYR A 342 0.33 9.09 5.09
C TYR A 342 1.12 8.10 4.24
#